data_AF-A0A438XN62-F1
#
_entry.id   AF-A0A438XN62-F1
#
_cell.length_a   1.000
_cell.length_b   1.000
_cell.length_c   1.000
_cell.angle_alpha   90.00
_cell.angle_beta   90.00
_cell.angle_gamma   90.00
#
_symmetry.space_group_name_H-M   'P 1'
#
loop_
_entity.id
_entity.type
_entity.pdbx_description
1 polymer ?
#
loop_
_entity_poly.entity_id
_entity_poly.type
_entity_poly.pdbx_seq_one_letter_code
_entity_poly.pdbx_strand_id
1 'polypeptide(L)'
;DKCVLEIDLKDDKKNPPTPPSFKFTKAYAQNEGLDFEDDASYFAYKAREGLKERLILVPKEKHDQYQERLEKEIEVITNMKFPGYMLIVWDFIRYAKEMGIPVGPGRGSAAGSLVAFALKITDIDPLKYDLLFERFLNPERVSMPDIDTDFCQRRRKEIIEYMIEKYGKYNVAQVITFNKMLAKGVIRDVARVLDMPYKEADDFAKLIPNRLGITLKGYEKNGEFIEGAWELEPKIKELVESNEVAKQVWEYSLNLENLNRNAGVHAAALVVDSQKELWHKTPLFASEKTGGIVTQYSMKYLEPVDLIKFDFLGLKTLTVIDDALKIIKTQHNIDVDFLSLDMDDPKVYKTIQSGDTVGIF
;
A
#
# COMPACT_ATOMS: atom_id res chain seq x y z
N ASP A 1 37.25 13.23 1.52
CA ASP A 1 36.05 13.60 0.73
C ASP A 1 34.88 13.85 1.65
N LYS A 2 34.30 15.06 1.63
CA LYS A 2 33.03 15.33 2.30
C LYS A 2 31.93 14.84 1.36
N CYS A 3 31.00 14.03 1.86
CA CYS A 3 29.82 13.63 1.10
C CYS A 3 28.98 14.90 0.83
N VAL A 4 29.14 15.48 -0.37
CA VAL A 4 28.29 16.58 -0.84
C VAL A 4 27.05 15.93 -1.43
N LEU A 5 26.04 15.72 -0.58
CA LEU A 5 24.75 15.22 -1.00
C LEU A 5 23.85 16.42 -1.32
N GLU A 6 23.71 16.74 -2.60
CA GLU A 6 22.66 17.64 -3.07
C GLU A 6 21.40 16.80 -3.33
N ILE A 7 20.33 17.07 -2.60
CA ILE A 7 19.03 16.41 -2.78
C ILE A 7 18.12 17.35 -3.56
N ASP A 8 17.73 16.95 -4.77
CA ASP A 8 16.74 17.67 -5.58
C ASP A 8 15.34 17.39 -5.04
N LEU A 9 14.81 18.32 -4.23
CA LEU A 9 13.47 18.22 -3.69
C LEU A 9 12.42 18.60 -4.73
N LYS A 10 11.54 17.65 -5.03
CA LYS A 10 10.40 17.76 -5.93
C LYS A 10 9.22 18.48 -5.25
N ASP A 11 8.46 19.22 -6.06
CA ASP A 11 7.25 19.95 -5.69
C ASP A 11 6.25 19.90 -6.85
N ASP A 12 5.01 19.50 -6.57
CA ASP A 12 3.95 19.24 -7.55
C ASP A 12 3.72 20.40 -8.53
N LYS A 13 4.01 21.64 -8.12
CA LYS A 13 3.74 22.84 -8.91
C LYS A 13 4.89 23.26 -9.82
N LYS A 14 6.14 22.96 -9.49
CA LYS A 14 7.32 23.51 -10.18
C LYS A 14 8.30 22.45 -10.69
N ASN A 15 8.41 21.33 -9.98
CA ASN A 15 9.33 20.23 -10.28
C ASN A 15 8.63 18.94 -9.81
N PRO A 16 7.55 18.51 -10.48
CA PRO A 16 6.77 17.37 -10.02
C PRO A 16 7.66 16.12 -10.01
N PRO A 17 7.40 15.17 -9.10
CA PRO A 17 8.17 13.94 -9.10
C PRO A 17 7.95 13.17 -10.41
N THR A 18 8.98 12.47 -10.83
CA THR A 18 9.10 11.74 -12.09
C THR A 18 8.77 10.27 -11.86
N PRO A 19 7.84 9.69 -12.62
CA PRO A 19 7.54 8.27 -12.53
C PRO A 19 8.75 7.38 -12.86
N PRO A 20 8.91 6.22 -12.22
CA PRO A 20 9.99 5.30 -12.53
C PRO A 20 9.83 4.75 -13.96
N SER A 21 10.97 4.55 -14.63
CA SER A 21 11.03 3.91 -15.95
C SER A 21 11.17 2.39 -15.83
N PHE A 22 10.66 1.64 -16.80
CA PHE A 22 10.83 0.20 -16.87
C PHE A 22 12.09 -0.15 -17.67
N LYS A 23 13.23 -0.27 -16.97
CA LYS A 23 14.55 -0.52 -17.61
C LYS A 23 14.66 -1.80 -18.45
N PHE A 24 13.65 -2.67 -18.43
CA PHE A 24 13.65 -3.95 -19.11
C PHE A 24 12.82 -3.96 -20.40
N THR A 25 12.22 -2.83 -20.81
CA THR A 25 11.37 -2.72 -22.00
C THR A 25 12.00 -3.37 -23.23
N LYS A 26 13.23 -2.99 -23.58
CA LYS A 26 13.94 -3.53 -24.75
C LYS A 26 14.16 -5.05 -24.66
N ALA A 27 14.59 -5.55 -23.50
CA ALA A 27 14.82 -6.97 -23.30
C ALA A 27 13.52 -7.79 -23.39
N TYR A 28 12.43 -7.26 -22.85
CA TYR A 28 11.11 -7.88 -22.92
C TYR A 28 10.56 -7.89 -24.34
N ALA A 29 10.61 -6.75 -25.04
CA ALA A 29 10.18 -6.65 -26.42
C ALA A 29 10.95 -7.66 -27.32
N GLN A 30 12.28 -7.72 -27.18
CA GLN A 30 13.11 -8.66 -27.94
C GLN A 30 12.76 -10.13 -27.67
N ASN A 31 12.51 -10.50 -26.41
CA ASN A 31 12.10 -11.86 -26.05
C ASN A 31 10.74 -12.25 -26.68
N GLU A 32 9.92 -11.27 -27.03
CA GLU A 32 8.62 -11.45 -27.68
C GLU A 32 8.69 -11.28 -29.21
N GLY A 33 9.89 -11.09 -29.77
CA GLY A 33 10.07 -10.85 -31.21
C GLY A 33 9.61 -9.47 -31.67
N LEU A 34 9.55 -8.49 -30.76
CA LEU A 34 9.12 -7.11 -31.00
C LEU A 34 10.34 -6.16 -30.97
N ASP A 35 10.20 -5.02 -31.63
CA ASP A 35 11.24 -3.98 -31.69
C ASP A 35 10.73 -2.68 -31.07
N PHE A 36 10.69 -2.65 -29.74
CA PHE A 36 10.32 -1.47 -28.95
C PHE A 36 11.49 -1.04 -28.06
N GLU A 37 11.82 0.25 -28.09
CA GLU A 37 12.90 0.81 -27.27
C GLU A 37 12.40 1.65 -26.10
N ASP A 38 11.17 2.17 -26.16
CA ASP A 38 10.58 3.06 -25.16
C ASP A 38 9.40 2.42 -24.41
N ASP A 39 9.24 2.83 -23.15
CA ASP A 39 8.21 2.31 -22.25
C ASP A 39 6.79 2.55 -22.78
N ALA A 40 6.54 3.68 -23.45
CA ALA A 40 5.19 4.05 -23.89
C ALA A 40 4.69 3.14 -25.02
N SER A 41 5.53 2.88 -26.01
CA SER A 41 5.20 1.98 -27.13
C SER A 41 4.95 0.55 -26.65
N TYR A 42 5.83 0.03 -25.80
CA TYR A 42 5.69 -1.33 -25.26
C TYR A 42 4.50 -1.46 -24.30
N PHE A 43 4.26 -0.46 -23.44
CA PHE A 43 3.07 -0.38 -22.59
C PHE A 43 1.77 -0.40 -23.41
N ALA A 44 1.68 0.43 -24.45
CA ALA A 44 0.48 0.51 -25.29
C ALA A 44 0.24 -0.82 -26.02
N TYR A 45 1.32 -1.48 -26.51
CA TYR A 45 1.22 -2.82 -27.08
C TYR A 45 0.66 -3.82 -26.07
N LYS A 46 1.22 -3.87 -24.84
CA LYS A 46 0.76 -4.79 -23.79
C LYS A 46 -0.67 -4.53 -23.34
N ALA A 47 -1.09 -3.28 -23.24
CA ALA A 47 -2.46 -2.93 -22.90
C ALA A 47 -3.45 -3.42 -23.99
N ARG A 48 -3.12 -3.24 -25.27
CA ARG A 48 -3.95 -3.72 -26.39
C ARG A 48 -4.01 -5.24 -26.46
N GLU A 49 -2.88 -5.93 -26.29
CA GLU A 49 -2.81 -7.40 -26.22
C GLU A 49 -3.65 -7.94 -25.07
N GLY A 50 -3.46 -7.38 -23.87
CA GLY A 50 -4.21 -7.77 -22.68
C GLY A 50 -5.71 -7.55 -22.83
N LEU A 51 -6.12 -6.46 -23.49
CA LEU A 51 -7.54 -6.22 -23.77
C LEU A 51 -8.12 -7.30 -24.68
N LYS A 52 -7.41 -7.75 -25.73
CA LYS A 52 -7.89 -8.84 -26.61
C LYS A 52 -8.21 -10.11 -25.82
N GLU A 53 -7.38 -10.44 -24.83
CA GLU A 53 -7.63 -11.60 -23.95
C GLU A 53 -8.86 -11.39 -23.07
N ARG A 54 -9.05 -10.18 -22.53
CA ARG A 54 -10.21 -9.85 -21.69
C ARG A 54 -11.52 -9.78 -22.48
N LEU A 55 -11.48 -9.35 -23.74
CA LEU A 55 -12.67 -9.21 -24.60
C LEU A 55 -13.39 -10.53 -24.88
N ILE A 56 -12.75 -11.68 -24.64
CA ILE A 56 -13.39 -13.01 -24.71
C ILE A 56 -14.56 -13.11 -23.70
N LEU A 57 -14.48 -12.38 -22.59
CA LEU A 57 -15.51 -12.34 -21.54
C LEU A 57 -16.60 -11.29 -21.82
N VAL A 58 -16.43 -10.45 -22.85
CA VAL A 58 -17.28 -9.28 -23.12
C VAL A 58 -18.11 -9.53 -24.39
N PRO A 59 -19.42 -9.19 -24.39
CA PRO A 59 -20.25 -9.27 -25.60
C PRO A 59 -19.65 -8.47 -26.75
N LYS A 60 -19.69 -9.04 -27.97
CA LYS A 60 -19.07 -8.44 -29.16
C LYS A 60 -19.58 -7.05 -29.46
N GLU A 61 -20.85 -6.78 -29.17
CA GLU A 61 -21.47 -5.46 -29.40
C GLU A 61 -20.81 -4.33 -28.59
N LYS A 62 -20.11 -4.66 -27.50
CA LYS A 62 -19.43 -3.67 -26.64
C LYS A 62 -17.96 -3.50 -26.98
N HIS A 63 -17.38 -4.32 -27.87
CA HIS A 63 -15.92 -4.32 -28.10
C HIS A 63 -15.38 -2.94 -28.54
N ASP A 64 -16.15 -2.21 -29.35
CA ASP A 64 -15.76 -0.86 -29.80
C ASP A 64 -15.68 0.14 -28.63
N GLN A 65 -16.61 0.07 -27.68
CA GLN A 65 -16.60 0.91 -26.48
C GLN A 65 -15.34 0.66 -25.62
N TYR A 66 -14.93 -0.60 -25.50
CA TYR A 66 -13.74 -0.99 -24.74
C TYR A 66 -12.46 -0.50 -25.44
N GLN A 67 -12.38 -0.66 -26.76
CA GLN A 67 -11.24 -0.17 -27.54
C GLN A 67 -11.11 1.36 -27.43
N GLU A 68 -12.22 2.10 -27.59
CA GLU A 68 -12.21 3.56 -27.47
C GLU A 68 -11.77 4.01 -26.07
N ARG A 69 -12.27 3.35 -25.02
CA ARG A 69 -11.84 3.65 -23.65
C ARG A 69 -10.36 3.35 -23.43
N LEU A 70 -9.87 2.22 -23.95
CA LEU A 70 -8.47 1.83 -23.79
C LEU A 70 -7.53 2.86 -24.42
N GLU A 71 -7.80 3.30 -25.65
CA GLU A 71 -6.94 4.26 -26.34
C GLU A 71 -6.89 5.61 -25.62
N LYS A 72 -8.03 6.11 -25.11
CA LYS A 72 -8.07 7.32 -24.28
C LYS A 72 -7.23 7.19 -23.01
N GLU A 73 -7.33 6.06 -22.31
CA GLU A 73 -6.51 5.83 -21.11
C GLU A 73 -5.02 5.71 -21.43
N ILE A 74 -4.65 5.00 -22.51
CA ILE A 74 -3.26 4.88 -22.98
C ILE A 74 -2.69 6.27 -23.27
N GLU A 75 -3.44 7.12 -23.98
CA GLU A 75 -3.03 8.49 -24.31
C GLU A 75 -2.77 9.31 -23.03
N VAL A 76 -3.71 9.31 -22.08
CA VAL A 76 -3.55 10.04 -20.81
C VAL A 76 -2.35 9.54 -20.02
N ILE A 77 -2.21 8.23 -19.84
CA ILE A 77 -1.10 7.62 -19.09
C ILE A 77 0.25 7.99 -19.74
N THR A 78 0.32 7.94 -21.07
CA THR A 78 1.52 8.29 -21.84
C THR A 78 1.88 9.76 -21.70
N ASN A 79 0.90 10.65 -21.87
CA ASN A 79 1.09 12.10 -21.73
C ASN A 79 1.56 12.49 -20.32
N MET A 80 1.11 11.76 -19.31
CA MET A 80 1.51 11.95 -17.91
C MET A 80 2.80 11.20 -17.52
N LYS A 81 3.45 10.50 -18.47
CA LYS A 81 4.73 9.79 -18.27
C LYS A 81 4.68 8.61 -17.29
N PHE A 82 3.52 7.99 -17.12
CA PHE A 82 3.33 6.79 -16.29
C PHE A 82 3.51 5.40 -16.98
N PRO A 83 3.86 5.24 -18.28
CA PRO A 83 4.01 3.90 -18.86
C PRO A 83 4.99 2.99 -18.11
N GLY A 84 6.15 3.52 -17.70
CA GLY A 84 7.15 2.75 -16.95
C GLY A 84 6.63 2.26 -15.59
N TYR A 85 5.90 3.11 -14.87
CA TYR A 85 5.23 2.75 -13.61
C TYR A 85 4.22 1.62 -13.83
N MET A 86 3.36 1.74 -14.85
CA MET A 86 2.38 0.70 -15.18
C MET A 86 3.05 -0.63 -15.55
N LEU A 87 4.16 -0.59 -16.29
CA LEU A 87 4.93 -1.79 -16.66
C LEU A 87 5.60 -2.44 -15.46
N ILE A 88 6.09 -1.67 -14.48
CA ILE A 88 6.63 -2.23 -13.23
C ILE A 88 5.54 -2.99 -12.48
N VAL A 89 4.34 -2.39 -12.36
CA VAL A 89 3.19 -3.03 -11.69
C VAL A 89 2.73 -4.28 -12.43
N TRP A 90 2.57 -4.18 -13.75
CA TRP A 90 2.26 -5.31 -14.61
C TRP A 90 3.25 -6.46 -14.42
N ASP A 91 4.55 -6.17 -14.37
CA ASP A 91 5.59 -7.18 -14.33
C ASP A 91 5.59 -8.00 -13.02
N PHE A 92 5.50 -7.35 -11.86
CA PHE A 92 5.48 -8.09 -10.60
C PHE A 92 4.15 -8.82 -10.37
N ILE A 93 3.03 -8.31 -10.90
CA ILE A 93 1.73 -9.01 -10.84
C ILE A 93 1.73 -10.21 -11.79
N ARG A 94 2.29 -10.06 -12.99
CA ARG A 94 2.47 -11.17 -13.93
C ARG A 94 3.32 -12.27 -13.29
N TYR A 95 4.46 -11.91 -12.71
CA TYR A 95 5.32 -12.86 -11.99
C TYR A 95 4.57 -13.57 -10.84
N ALA A 96 3.80 -12.82 -10.04
CA ALA A 96 3.00 -13.40 -8.97
C ALA A 96 2.00 -14.44 -9.51
N LYS A 97 1.26 -14.10 -10.57
CA LYS A 97 0.29 -15.00 -11.22
C LYS A 97 0.99 -16.24 -11.82
N GLU A 98 2.13 -16.08 -12.49
CA GLU A 98 2.93 -17.18 -13.07
C GLU A 98 3.46 -18.15 -11.99
N MET A 99 3.84 -17.64 -10.82
CA MET A 99 4.31 -18.44 -9.69
C MET A 99 3.18 -18.97 -8.80
N GLY A 100 1.92 -18.77 -9.19
CA GLY A 100 0.74 -19.19 -8.42
C GLY A 100 0.64 -18.50 -7.06
N ILE A 101 1.13 -17.26 -6.95
CA ILE A 101 0.99 -16.42 -5.75
C ILE A 101 -0.35 -15.68 -5.88
N PRO A 102 -1.31 -15.88 -4.95
CA PRO A 102 -2.59 -15.20 -5.01
C PRO A 102 -2.41 -13.68 -4.92
N VAL A 103 -2.99 -12.99 -5.91
CA VAL A 103 -3.09 -11.53 -6.00
C VAL A 103 -4.55 -11.17 -5.80
N GLY A 104 -4.82 -10.08 -5.07
CA GLY A 104 -6.19 -9.58 -4.92
C GLY A 104 -6.75 -9.02 -6.24
N PRO A 105 -8.07 -8.81 -6.30
CA PRO A 105 -8.74 -8.31 -7.51
C PRO A 105 -8.37 -6.86 -7.89
N GLY A 106 -7.53 -6.20 -7.08
CA GLY A 106 -7.23 -4.77 -7.14
C GLY A 106 -8.21 -3.96 -6.30
N ARG A 107 -7.72 -2.89 -5.67
CA ARG A 107 -8.54 -1.96 -4.90
C ARG A 107 -8.15 -0.51 -5.18
N GLY A 108 -8.91 0.41 -4.57
CA GLY A 108 -8.67 1.84 -4.71
C GLY A 108 -9.13 2.34 -6.07
N SER A 109 -8.57 3.46 -6.50
CA SER A 109 -8.98 4.11 -7.73
C SER A 109 -8.53 3.36 -8.99
N ALA A 110 -7.47 2.55 -8.91
CA ALA A 110 -6.96 1.74 -10.02
C ALA A 110 -8.01 0.81 -10.66
N ALA A 111 -9.02 0.38 -9.90
CA ALA A 111 -10.14 -0.42 -10.43
C ALA A 111 -10.97 0.31 -11.51
N GLY A 112 -10.89 1.65 -11.59
CA GLY A 112 -11.54 2.44 -12.64
C GLY A 112 -10.79 2.51 -13.97
N SER A 113 -9.58 1.92 -14.06
CA SER A 113 -8.78 1.92 -15.27
C SER A 113 -8.98 0.63 -16.07
N LEU A 114 -9.41 0.79 -17.32
CA LEU A 114 -9.48 -0.31 -18.28
C LEU A 114 -8.08 -0.80 -18.66
N VAL A 115 -7.08 0.08 -18.68
CA VAL A 115 -5.68 -0.33 -18.84
C VAL A 115 -5.24 -1.27 -17.72
N ALA A 116 -5.57 -0.96 -16.46
CA ALA A 116 -5.23 -1.82 -15.34
C ALA A 116 -5.91 -3.20 -15.43
N PHE A 117 -7.16 -3.24 -15.89
CA PHE A 117 -7.89 -4.49 -16.16
C PHE A 117 -7.25 -5.28 -17.32
N ALA A 118 -6.90 -4.61 -18.41
CA ALA A 118 -6.27 -5.20 -19.59
C ALA A 118 -4.88 -5.80 -19.26
N LEU A 119 -4.06 -5.08 -18.49
CA LEU A 119 -2.77 -5.55 -18.00
C LEU A 119 -2.89 -6.60 -16.88
N LYS A 120 -4.10 -7.02 -16.50
CA LYS A 120 -4.36 -7.96 -15.40
C LYS A 120 -3.83 -7.50 -14.05
N ILE A 121 -3.62 -6.19 -13.88
CA ILE A 121 -3.31 -5.53 -12.61
C ILE A 121 -4.54 -5.59 -11.71
N THR A 122 -5.72 -5.35 -12.29
CA THR A 122 -7.02 -5.55 -11.64
C THR A 122 -7.78 -6.67 -12.35
N ASP A 123 -8.72 -7.26 -11.62
CA ASP A 123 -9.65 -8.27 -12.12
C ASP A 123 -11.11 -7.74 -12.12
N ILE A 124 -11.29 -6.42 -11.96
CA ILE A 124 -12.57 -5.72 -12.01
C ILE A 124 -12.73 -5.04 -13.37
N ASP A 125 -13.82 -5.35 -14.09
CA ASP A 125 -14.18 -4.68 -15.34
C ASP A 125 -14.80 -3.29 -15.05
N PRO A 126 -14.10 -2.18 -15.38
CA PRO A 126 -14.59 -0.85 -15.06
C PRO A 126 -15.84 -0.46 -15.85
N LEU A 127 -16.01 -0.94 -17.08
CA LEU A 127 -17.17 -0.60 -17.90
C LEU A 127 -18.41 -1.39 -17.48
N LYS A 128 -18.26 -2.58 -16.90
CA LYS A 128 -19.37 -3.34 -16.32
C LYS A 128 -19.99 -2.64 -15.10
N TYR A 129 -19.17 -1.93 -14.32
CA TYR A 129 -19.57 -1.30 -13.06
C TYR A 129 -19.57 0.24 -13.12
N ASP A 130 -19.54 0.83 -14.32
CA ASP A 130 -19.53 2.28 -14.56
C ASP A 130 -18.45 3.05 -13.76
N LEU A 131 -17.26 2.45 -13.65
CA LEU A 131 -16.13 3.03 -12.93
C LEU A 131 -15.38 4.07 -13.79
N LEU A 132 -15.06 5.20 -13.15
CA LEU A 132 -14.44 6.35 -13.79
C LEU A 132 -12.92 6.29 -13.71
N PHE A 133 -12.25 6.47 -14.85
CA PHE A 133 -10.79 6.49 -14.96
C PHE A 133 -10.21 7.77 -14.36
N GLU A 134 -10.93 8.87 -14.46
CA GLU A 134 -10.52 10.20 -13.97
C GLU A 134 -10.39 10.22 -12.44
N ARG A 135 -11.01 9.25 -11.74
CA ARG A 135 -10.81 9.05 -10.30
C ARG A 135 -9.47 8.40 -9.98
N PHE A 136 -8.92 7.62 -10.91
CA PHE A 136 -7.58 7.05 -10.84
C PHE A 136 -6.53 8.08 -11.22
N LEU A 137 -6.66 8.63 -12.43
CA LEU A 137 -5.69 9.54 -12.99
C LEU A 137 -6.41 10.69 -13.69
N ASN A 138 -6.26 11.89 -13.14
CA ASN A 138 -6.88 13.09 -13.70
C ASN A 138 -5.82 13.96 -14.40
N PRO A 139 -5.93 14.21 -15.71
CA PRO A 139 -5.01 15.09 -16.43
C PRO A 139 -4.91 16.51 -15.85
N GLU A 140 -6.00 17.03 -15.27
CA GLU A 140 -6.06 18.37 -14.69
C GLU A 140 -5.42 18.47 -13.30
N ARG A 141 -5.17 17.33 -12.66
CA ARG A 141 -4.51 17.25 -11.35
C ARG A 141 -3.34 16.29 -11.45
N VAL A 142 -2.14 16.82 -11.56
CA VAL A 142 -0.89 16.05 -11.43
C VAL A 142 -0.79 15.57 -9.98
N SER A 143 -1.35 14.41 -9.69
CA SER A 143 -1.15 13.65 -8.46
C SER A 143 -0.69 12.25 -8.84
N MET A 144 0.23 11.70 -8.06
CA MET A 144 0.77 10.38 -8.34
C MET A 144 -0.32 9.30 -8.24
N PRO A 145 -0.42 8.39 -9.23
CA PRO A 145 -1.31 7.25 -9.16
C PRO A 145 -0.83 6.32 -8.06
N ASP A 146 -1.75 5.91 -7.20
CA ASP A 146 -1.51 4.94 -6.14
C ASP A 146 -2.16 3.61 -6.52
N ILE A 147 -1.35 2.66 -7.00
CA ILE A 147 -1.81 1.28 -7.25
C ILE A 147 -1.52 0.43 -6.02
N ASP A 148 -2.57 0.26 -5.24
CA ASP A 148 -2.63 -0.67 -4.13
C ASP A 148 -2.68 -2.12 -4.64
N THR A 149 -1.60 -2.89 -4.39
CA THR A 149 -1.58 -4.31 -4.76
C THR A 149 -1.68 -5.21 -3.53
N ASP A 150 -2.60 -6.17 -3.60
CA ASP A 150 -2.81 -7.16 -2.56
C ASP A 150 -2.16 -8.49 -2.91
N PHE A 151 -1.39 -9.03 -1.99
CA PHE A 151 -0.81 -10.37 -2.09
C PHE A 151 -1.25 -11.23 -0.91
N CYS A 152 -1.25 -12.55 -1.07
CA CYS A 152 -1.39 -13.42 0.09
C CYS A 152 -0.24 -13.17 1.09
N GLN A 153 -0.57 -13.16 2.39
CA GLN A 153 0.40 -12.86 3.43
C GLN A 153 1.59 -13.84 3.44
N ARG A 154 1.34 -15.13 3.16
CA ARG A 154 2.36 -16.19 3.22
C ARG A 154 3.48 -16.03 2.18
N ARG A 155 3.13 -15.63 0.95
CA ARG A 155 4.07 -15.63 -0.20
C ARG A 155 4.47 -14.24 -0.68
N ARG A 156 4.01 -13.17 -0.02
CA ARG A 156 4.38 -11.79 -0.36
C ARG A 156 5.90 -11.56 -0.41
N LYS A 157 6.67 -12.21 0.47
CA LYS A 157 8.13 -12.06 0.54
C LYS A 157 8.80 -12.47 -0.78
N GLU A 158 8.26 -13.47 -1.47
CA GLU A 158 8.78 -13.95 -2.76
C GLU A 158 8.72 -12.85 -3.84
N ILE A 159 7.68 -12.02 -3.84
CA ILE A 159 7.59 -10.89 -4.80
C ILE A 159 8.60 -9.80 -4.43
N ILE A 160 8.82 -9.53 -3.14
CA ILE A 160 9.84 -8.57 -2.71
C ILE A 160 11.24 -9.06 -3.12
N GLU A 161 11.52 -10.34 -2.94
CA GLU A 161 12.77 -10.99 -3.37
C GLU A 161 12.95 -10.91 -4.89
N TYR A 162 11.90 -11.22 -5.66
CA TYR A 162 11.90 -11.03 -7.11
C TYR A 162 12.24 -9.59 -7.52
N MET A 163 11.63 -8.59 -6.88
CA MET A 163 11.92 -7.18 -7.15
C MET A 163 13.38 -6.84 -6.82
N ILE A 164 13.91 -7.34 -5.70
CA ILE A 164 15.30 -7.14 -5.27
C ILE A 164 16.28 -7.76 -6.27
N GLU A 165 16.05 -9.01 -6.67
CA GLU A 165 16.87 -9.73 -7.65
C GLU A 165 16.85 -9.04 -9.02
N LYS A 166 15.67 -8.56 -9.43
CA LYS A 166 15.47 -7.95 -10.72
C LYS A 166 16.02 -6.53 -10.82
N TYR A 167 15.66 -5.66 -9.87
CA TYR A 167 16.04 -4.24 -9.94
C TYR A 167 17.40 -3.95 -9.32
N GLY A 168 17.83 -4.76 -8.35
CA GLY A 168 19.07 -4.62 -7.63
C GLY A 168 18.85 -4.46 -6.12
N LYS A 169 19.77 -5.02 -5.32
CA LYS A 169 19.70 -5.01 -3.85
C LYS A 169 19.53 -3.63 -3.23
N TYR A 170 20.13 -2.61 -3.86
CA TYR A 170 20.14 -1.23 -3.36
C TYR A 170 19.19 -0.31 -4.12
N ASN A 171 18.45 -0.86 -5.08
CA ASN A 171 17.45 -0.17 -5.89
C ASN A 171 16.04 -0.35 -5.33
N VAL A 172 15.86 -1.31 -4.42
CA VAL A 172 14.59 -1.65 -3.78
C VAL A 172 14.73 -1.56 -2.27
N ALA A 173 13.83 -0.84 -1.61
CA ALA A 173 13.81 -0.74 -0.15
C ALA A 173 12.38 -0.69 0.37
N GLN A 174 12.18 -1.22 1.58
CA GLN A 174 10.95 -0.98 2.33
C GLN A 174 10.98 0.45 2.90
N VAL A 175 9.82 0.96 3.29
CA VAL A 175 9.72 2.31 3.87
C VAL A 175 9.85 2.28 5.39
N ILE A 176 10.55 3.23 6.01
CA ILE A 176 10.59 3.33 7.48
C ILE A 176 9.26 3.81 8.07
N THR A 177 8.97 3.30 9.25
CA THR A 177 7.96 3.86 10.15
C THR A 177 8.62 4.28 11.45
N PHE A 178 8.02 5.24 12.15
CA PHE A 178 8.46 5.63 13.48
C PHE A 178 7.36 5.30 14.47
N ASN A 179 7.64 4.38 15.39
CA ASN A 179 6.70 4.10 16.46
C ASN A 179 6.78 5.23 17.48
N LYS A 180 5.64 5.88 17.73
CA LYS A 180 5.54 6.98 18.69
C LYS A 180 5.18 6.47 20.08
N MET A 181 5.57 7.22 21.09
CA MET A 181 5.10 7.04 22.46
C MET A 181 3.68 7.62 22.59
N LEU A 182 2.68 6.81 22.28
CA LEU A 182 1.25 7.17 22.41
C LEU A 182 0.80 7.11 23.87
N ALA A 183 -0.26 7.84 24.23
CA ALA A 183 -0.77 8.02 25.59
C ALA A 183 -0.65 6.79 26.54
N LYS A 184 -1.19 5.63 26.13
CA LYS A 184 -1.08 4.40 26.95
C LYS A 184 0.34 3.85 27.06
N GLY A 185 1.09 3.91 25.96
CA GLY A 185 2.44 3.39 25.89
C GLY A 185 3.40 4.23 26.73
N VAL A 186 3.31 5.56 26.61
CA VAL A 186 4.17 6.49 27.34
C VAL A 186 3.98 6.37 28.85
N ILE A 187 2.74 6.25 29.35
CA ILE A 187 2.48 6.04 30.78
C ILE A 187 3.14 4.77 31.28
N ARG A 188 3.00 3.65 30.57
CA ARG A 188 3.63 2.37 30.95
C ARG A 188 5.15 2.43 30.91
N ASP A 189 5.72 3.13 29.93
CA ASP A 189 7.16 3.25 29.77
C ASP A 189 7.78 4.12 30.88
N VAL A 190 7.18 5.28 31.18
CA VAL A 190 7.63 6.17 32.26
C VAL A 190 7.43 5.54 33.63
N ALA A 191 6.28 4.91 33.87
CA ALA A 191 6.01 4.19 35.11
C ALA A 191 7.06 3.12 35.40
N ARG A 192 7.50 2.39 34.37
CA ARG A 192 8.59 1.41 34.50
C ARG A 192 9.92 2.06 34.88
N VAL A 193 10.26 3.22 34.31
CA VAL A 193 11.50 3.94 34.63
C VAL A 193 11.50 4.48 36.06
N LEU A 194 10.33 4.84 36.58
CA LEU A 194 10.15 5.29 37.96
C LEU A 194 9.89 4.15 38.95
N ASP A 195 10.15 2.89 38.55
CA ASP A 195 9.96 1.69 39.38
C ASP A 195 8.54 1.53 39.96
N MET A 196 7.52 2.07 39.30
CA MET A 196 6.12 1.81 39.65
C MET A 196 5.78 0.33 39.40
N PRO A 197 5.13 -0.38 40.35
CA PRO A 197 4.75 -1.78 40.15
C PRO A 197 3.94 -1.99 38.87
N TYR A 198 4.24 -3.06 38.12
CA TYR A 198 3.63 -3.33 36.82
C TYR A 198 2.10 -3.28 36.83
N LYS A 199 1.47 -3.81 37.88
CA LYS A 199 0.00 -3.81 38.03
C LYS A 199 -0.55 -2.39 38.14
N GLU A 200 0.07 -1.54 38.96
CA GLU A 200 -0.32 -0.14 39.13
C GLU A 200 -0.12 0.65 37.84
N ALA A 201 1.00 0.42 37.14
CA ALA A 201 1.28 1.03 35.84
C ALA A 201 0.24 0.63 34.77
N ASP A 202 -0.18 -0.64 34.75
CA ASP A 202 -1.19 -1.11 33.81
C ASP A 202 -2.59 -0.58 34.15
N ASP A 203 -2.94 -0.53 35.44
CA ASP A 203 -4.20 0.04 35.91
C ASP A 203 -4.26 1.55 35.57
N PHE A 204 -3.16 2.29 35.74
CA PHE A 204 -3.06 3.69 35.30
C PHE A 204 -3.23 3.82 33.78
N ALA A 205 -2.52 3.01 32.99
CA ALA A 205 -2.64 3.06 31.53
C ALA A 205 -4.04 2.67 31.01
N LYS A 206 -4.80 1.86 31.75
CA LYS A 206 -6.19 1.49 31.43
C LYS A 206 -7.18 2.62 31.64
N LEU A 207 -6.87 3.60 32.50
CA LEU A 207 -7.69 4.80 32.66
C LEU A 207 -7.73 5.64 31.37
N ILE A 208 -6.71 5.55 30.52
CA ILE A 208 -6.72 6.24 29.23
C ILE A 208 -7.83 5.63 28.34
N PRO A 209 -8.80 6.43 27.85
CA PRO A 209 -9.88 5.93 27.03
C PRO A 209 -9.40 5.25 25.73
N ASN A 210 -10.12 4.22 25.28
CA ASN A 210 -9.88 3.56 24.00
C ASN A 210 -10.48 4.37 22.84
N ARG A 211 -9.88 5.53 22.54
CA ARG A 211 -10.26 6.39 21.41
C ARG A 211 -9.10 6.51 20.43
N LEU A 212 -9.39 6.40 19.13
CA LEU A 212 -8.37 6.59 18.09
C LEU A 212 -7.82 8.02 18.16
N GLY A 213 -6.50 8.16 18.24
CA GLY A 213 -5.84 9.46 18.31
C GLY A 213 -5.94 10.15 19.68
N ILE A 214 -6.32 9.44 20.74
CA ILE A 214 -6.32 10.00 22.10
C ILE A 214 -4.93 10.44 22.53
N THR A 215 -4.87 11.60 23.19
CA THR A 215 -3.67 12.18 23.81
C THR A 215 -3.88 12.28 25.32
N LEU A 216 -2.80 12.47 26.08
CA LEU A 216 -2.89 12.65 27.53
C LEU A 216 -3.64 13.94 27.89
N LYS A 217 -3.35 15.04 27.19
CA LYS A 217 -4.10 16.31 27.25
C LYS A 217 -4.81 16.56 25.94
N GLY A 218 -5.95 17.25 25.99
CA GLY A 218 -6.62 17.68 24.78
C GLY A 218 -5.78 18.59 23.89
N TYR A 219 -6.14 18.65 22.61
CA TYR A 219 -5.44 19.44 21.59
C TYR A 219 -6.44 20.16 20.68
N GLU A 220 -6.02 21.29 20.13
CA GLU A 220 -6.84 22.01 19.15
C GLU A 220 -6.62 21.46 17.74
N LYS A 221 -7.71 21.26 17.01
CA LYS A 221 -7.70 20.90 15.60
C LYS A 221 -8.81 21.63 14.88
N ASN A 222 -8.47 22.39 13.84
CA ASN A 222 -9.42 23.15 13.02
C ASN A 222 -10.29 24.14 13.82
N GLY A 223 -9.76 24.70 14.92
CA GLY A 223 -10.49 25.64 15.78
C GLY A 223 -11.41 24.97 16.81
N GLU A 224 -11.46 23.64 16.87
CA GLU A 224 -12.19 22.89 17.90
C GLU A 224 -11.19 22.23 18.87
N PHE A 225 -11.50 22.32 20.16
CA PHE A 225 -10.74 21.61 21.19
C PHE A 225 -11.21 20.16 21.27
N ILE A 226 -10.28 19.23 21.05
CA ILE A 226 -10.52 17.80 21.18
C ILE A 226 -10.02 17.37 22.54
N GLU A 227 -10.94 16.92 23.40
CA GLU A 227 -10.63 16.43 24.75
C GLU A 227 -9.67 15.24 24.74
N GLY A 228 -8.68 15.28 25.63
CA GLY A 228 -7.73 14.21 25.89
C GLY A 228 -8.17 13.34 27.06
N ALA A 229 -7.28 12.47 27.50
CA ALA A 229 -7.55 11.55 28.61
C ALA A 229 -7.83 12.30 29.93
N TRP A 230 -7.10 13.40 30.18
CA TRP A 230 -7.27 14.22 31.37
C TRP A 230 -8.69 14.78 31.52
N GLU A 231 -9.29 15.24 30.43
CA GLU A 231 -10.63 15.82 30.43
C GLU A 231 -11.73 14.73 30.49
N LEU A 232 -11.48 13.56 29.88
CA LEU A 232 -12.46 12.49 29.74
C LEU A 232 -12.55 11.53 30.92
N GLU A 233 -11.48 11.35 31.70
CA GLU A 233 -11.43 10.40 32.81
C GLU A 233 -10.98 11.08 34.11
N PRO A 234 -11.93 11.50 34.97
CA PRO A 234 -11.63 12.17 36.24
C PRO A 234 -10.74 11.36 37.19
N LYS A 235 -10.77 10.03 37.12
CA LYS A 235 -9.93 9.16 37.98
C LYS A 235 -8.44 9.35 37.74
N ILE A 236 -8.04 9.83 36.56
CA ILE A 236 -6.64 10.17 36.28
C ILE A 236 -6.20 11.29 37.21
N LYS A 237 -7.03 12.33 37.37
CA LYS A 237 -6.74 13.45 38.26
C LYS A 237 -6.66 13.00 39.72
N GLU A 238 -7.62 12.19 40.16
CA GLU A 238 -7.62 11.62 41.52
C GLU A 238 -6.35 10.80 41.81
N LEU A 239 -5.90 9.97 40.85
CA LEU A 239 -4.69 9.17 41.00
C LEU A 239 -3.42 10.04 41.03
N VAL A 240 -3.35 11.05 40.16
CA VAL A 240 -2.22 12.00 40.09
C VAL A 240 -2.13 12.87 41.35
N GLU A 241 -3.26 13.21 41.98
CA GLU A 241 -3.27 14.00 43.22
C GLU A 241 -2.99 13.14 44.48
N SER A 242 -3.35 11.86 44.46
CA SER A 242 -3.21 10.96 45.61
C SER A 242 -1.90 10.18 45.67
N ASN A 243 -1.19 10.03 44.56
CA ASN A 243 0.06 9.26 44.47
C ASN A 243 1.18 10.07 43.81
N GLU A 244 2.21 10.41 44.59
CA GLU A 244 3.37 11.20 44.13
C GLU A 244 4.13 10.54 42.97
N VAL A 245 4.23 9.20 42.95
CA VAL A 245 4.86 8.48 41.83
C VAL A 245 3.99 8.61 40.58
N ALA A 246 2.67 8.46 40.70
CA ALA A 246 1.75 8.64 39.56
C ALA A 246 1.78 10.07 39.01
N LYS A 247 1.95 11.06 39.89
CA LYS A 247 2.15 12.46 39.50
C LYS A 247 3.41 12.65 38.65
N GLN A 248 4.55 12.13 39.10
CA GLN A 248 5.79 12.18 38.33
C GLN A 248 5.66 11.44 36.99
N VAL A 249 5.02 10.26 37.01
CA VAL A 249 4.72 9.50 35.78
C VAL A 249 3.94 10.36 34.80
N TRP A 250 2.88 11.02 35.26
CA TRP A 250 2.05 11.88 34.43
C TRP A 250 2.83 13.05 33.84
N GLU A 251 3.55 13.81 34.68
CA GLU A 251 4.32 15.00 34.28
C GLU A 251 5.38 14.67 33.22
N TYR A 252 6.14 13.59 33.40
CA TYR A 252 7.12 13.18 32.40
C TYR A 252 6.45 12.61 31.15
N SER A 253 5.34 11.88 31.29
CA SER A 253 4.61 11.35 30.15
C SER A 253 4.07 12.46 29.22
N LEU A 254 3.65 13.60 29.77
CA LEU A 254 3.24 14.76 28.97
C LEU A 254 4.36 15.30 28.07
N ASN A 255 5.59 15.27 28.55
CA ASN A 255 6.75 15.75 27.79
C ASN A 255 7.25 14.72 26.76
N LEU A 256 6.99 13.44 27.01
CA LEU A 256 7.45 12.34 26.17
C LEU A 256 6.40 11.87 25.16
N GLU A 257 5.13 12.22 25.34
CA GLU A 257 4.06 11.87 24.41
C GLU A 257 4.40 12.33 22.98
N ASN A 258 4.07 11.49 22.00
CA ASN A 258 4.29 11.71 20.56
C ASN A 258 5.75 11.75 20.10
N LEU A 259 6.74 11.61 20.98
CA LEU A 259 8.13 11.44 20.57
C LEU A 259 8.33 10.08 19.88
N ASN A 260 9.27 10.04 18.94
CA ASN A 260 9.66 8.81 18.24
C ASN A 260 10.46 7.90 19.19
N ARG A 261 9.99 6.67 19.38
CA ARG A 261 10.61 5.67 20.25
C ARG A 261 11.65 4.84 19.52
N ASN A 262 11.29 4.32 18.35
CA ASN A 262 12.18 3.49 17.55
C ASN A 262 11.76 3.48 16.07
N ALA A 263 12.69 3.08 15.23
CA ALA A 263 12.44 2.78 13.83
C ALA A 263 11.73 1.43 13.68
N GLY A 264 10.70 1.42 12.85
CA GLY A 264 10.01 0.24 12.36
C GLY A 264 10.13 0.13 10.84
N VAL A 265 9.52 -0.90 10.28
CA VAL A 265 9.40 -1.09 8.83
C VAL A 265 7.93 -1.02 8.47
N HIS A 266 7.62 -0.28 7.41
CA HIS A 266 6.26 -0.13 6.92
C HIS A 266 5.72 -1.48 6.47
N ALA A 267 4.47 -1.75 6.82
CA ALA A 267 3.88 -3.06 6.58
C ALA A 267 3.71 -3.36 5.09
N ALA A 268 3.42 -2.37 4.23
CA ALA A 268 3.08 -2.59 2.81
C ALA A 268 4.03 -1.91 1.81
N ALA A 269 4.25 -0.61 1.96
CA ALA A 269 5.08 0.22 1.10
C ALA A 269 6.51 -0.29 0.82
N LEU A 270 6.79 -0.40 -0.47
CA LEU A 270 8.07 -0.66 -1.11
C LEU A 270 8.39 0.51 -2.04
N VAL A 271 9.65 0.92 -2.14
CA VAL A 271 10.11 1.87 -3.17
C VAL A 271 11.10 1.21 -4.11
N VAL A 272 11.10 1.67 -5.35
CA VAL A 272 11.99 1.17 -6.40
C VAL A 272 12.52 2.35 -7.21
N ASP A 273 13.84 2.37 -7.42
CA ASP A 273 14.48 3.20 -8.44
C ASP A 273 15.16 2.30 -9.47
N SER A 274 14.67 2.34 -10.71
CA SER A 274 15.19 1.47 -11.76
C SER A 274 16.56 1.88 -12.28
N GLN A 275 16.96 3.14 -12.13
CA GLN A 275 18.13 3.72 -12.77
C GLN A 275 19.35 3.78 -11.85
N LYS A 276 19.16 4.14 -10.58
CA LYS A 276 20.24 4.36 -9.60
C LYS A 276 19.92 3.76 -8.26
N GLU A 277 20.95 3.50 -7.47
CA GLU A 277 20.79 3.04 -6.10
C GLU A 277 20.16 4.12 -5.21
N LEU A 278 19.36 3.68 -4.25
CA LEU A 278 18.48 4.55 -3.48
C LEU A 278 19.23 5.58 -2.61
N TRP A 279 20.51 5.34 -2.26
CA TRP A 279 21.31 6.30 -1.49
C TRP A 279 21.56 7.63 -2.23
N HIS A 280 21.34 7.68 -3.54
CA HIS A 280 21.37 8.93 -4.30
C HIS A 280 20.14 9.82 -4.06
N LYS A 281 19.05 9.26 -3.49
CA LYS A 281 17.79 9.97 -3.23
C LYS A 281 17.40 10.01 -1.75
N THR A 282 17.72 8.97 -0.98
CA THR A 282 17.37 8.88 0.44
C THR A 282 18.43 8.10 1.23
N PRO A 283 18.77 8.52 2.46
CA PRO A 283 19.61 7.70 3.33
C PRO A 283 18.91 6.38 3.66
N LEU A 284 19.70 5.33 3.88
CA LEU A 284 19.21 3.97 4.09
C LEU A 284 19.49 3.48 5.51
N PHE A 285 18.64 2.58 5.99
CA PHE A 285 18.74 1.90 7.28
C PHE A 285 18.72 0.39 7.02
N ALA A 286 19.74 -0.31 7.52
CA ALA A 286 19.76 -1.77 7.52
C ALA A 286 18.98 -2.27 8.73
N SER A 287 17.84 -2.92 8.49
CA SER A 287 17.00 -3.43 9.56
C SER A 287 17.43 -4.83 9.96
N GLU A 288 17.97 -4.98 11.18
CA GLU A 288 18.32 -6.30 11.73
C GLU A 288 17.11 -7.24 11.79
N LYS A 289 15.91 -6.68 12.00
CA LYS A 289 14.66 -7.47 12.11
C LYS A 289 14.24 -8.12 10.81
N THR A 290 14.42 -7.42 9.68
CA THR A 290 13.99 -7.93 8.36
C THR A 290 15.16 -8.45 7.53
N GLY A 291 16.40 -8.18 7.94
CA GLY A 291 17.61 -8.43 7.14
C GLY A 291 17.68 -7.56 5.87
N GLY A 292 16.72 -6.66 5.68
CA GLY A 292 16.51 -5.87 4.48
C GLY A 292 16.90 -4.41 4.64
N ILE A 293 16.89 -3.70 3.51
CA ILE A 293 17.15 -2.26 3.43
C ILE A 293 15.84 -1.50 3.55
N VAL A 294 15.87 -0.42 4.31
CA VAL A 294 14.73 0.45 4.58
C VAL A 294 15.15 1.90 4.30
N THR A 295 14.27 2.72 3.72
CA THR A 295 14.52 4.17 3.58
C THR A 295 14.56 4.82 4.96
N GLN A 296 15.34 5.87 5.20
CA GLN A 296 15.23 6.65 6.45
C GLN A 296 14.18 7.77 6.35
N TYR A 297 13.77 8.12 5.14
CA TYR A 297 12.63 8.98 4.90
C TYR A 297 11.34 8.18 5.02
N SER A 298 10.46 8.62 5.93
CA SER A 298 9.11 8.09 6.04
C SER A 298 8.30 8.46 4.80
N MET A 299 7.20 7.74 4.57
CA MET A 299 6.30 7.88 3.41
C MET A 299 6.07 9.33 2.93
N LYS A 300 5.82 10.27 3.85
CA LYS A 300 5.59 11.69 3.55
C LYS A 300 6.71 12.38 2.73
N TYR A 301 7.94 11.88 2.85
CA TYR A 301 9.13 12.53 2.28
C TYR A 301 9.70 11.76 1.07
N LEU A 302 9.10 10.65 0.66
CA LEU A 302 9.59 9.83 -0.44
C LEU A 302 9.27 10.44 -1.80
N GLU A 303 8.03 10.87 -2.00
CA GLU A 303 7.59 11.52 -3.23
C GLU A 303 8.38 12.81 -3.52
N PRO A 304 8.64 13.71 -2.54
CA PRO A 304 9.55 14.84 -2.72
C PRO A 304 10.99 14.48 -3.10
N VAL A 305 11.45 13.24 -2.92
CA VAL A 305 12.78 12.80 -3.37
C VAL A 305 12.71 11.88 -4.58
N ASP A 306 11.62 11.98 -5.35
CA ASP A 306 11.46 11.25 -6.60
C ASP A 306 11.40 9.72 -6.41
N LEU A 307 10.87 9.28 -5.26
CA LEU A 307 10.63 7.87 -4.95
C LEU A 307 9.15 7.60 -4.79
N ILE A 308 8.59 6.87 -5.75
CA ILE A 308 7.20 6.44 -5.73
C ILE A 308 7.07 5.14 -4.97
N LYS A 309 6.05 5.08 -4.11
CA LYS A 309 5.72 3.87 -3.35
C LYS A 309 4.90 2.90 -4.22
N PHE A 310 5.09 1.63 -3.93
CA PHE A 310 4.21 0.56 -4.32
C PHE A 310 3.72 -0.11 -3.05
N ASP A 311 2.40 -0.23 -2.88
CA ASP A 311 1.85 -0.88 -1.70
C ASP A 311 1.68 -2.37 -1.95
N PHE A 312 2.48 -3.16 -1.23
CA PHE A 312 2.41 -4.62 -1.23
C PHE A 312 1.68 -5.04 0.04
N LEU A 313 0.35 -5.02 0.04
CA LEU A 313 -0.39 -5.39 1.23
C LEU A 313 -0.49 -6.91 1.35
N GLY A 314 -0.20 -7.45 2.54
CA GLY A 314 -0.34 -8.88 2.82
C GLY A 314 -1.70 -9.19 3.43
N LEU A 315 -2.64 -9.75 2.66
CA LEU A 315 -3.98 -10.08 3.14
C LEU A 315 -4.10 -11.55 3.58
N LYS A 316 -4.60 -11.74 4.80
CA LYS A 316 -4.99 -13.05 5.32
C LYS A 316 -6.22 -13.60 4.57
N THR A 317 -7.14 -12.75 4.16
CA THR A 317 -8.34 -13.17 3.41
C THR A 317 -7.98 -13.89 2.11
N LEU A 318 -7.06 -13.34 1.30
CA LEU A 318 -6.58 -14.02 0.09
C LEU A 318 -5.91 -15.36 0.38
N THR A 319 -5.27 -15.45 1.54
CA THR A 319 -4.61 -16.66 2.00
C THR A 319 -5.62 -17.76 2.32
N VAL A 320 -6.75 -17.40 2.94
CA VAL A 320 -7.87 -18.32 3.24
C VAL A 320 -8.60 -18.73 1.97
N ILE A 321 -8.85 -17.78 1.05
CA ILE A 321 -9.48 -18.07 -0.25
C ILE A 321 -8.64 -19.07 -1.04
N ASP A 322 -7.32 -18.87 -1.14
CA ASP A 322 -6.42 -19.78 -1.83
C ASP A 322 -6.42 -21.21 -1.25
N ASP A 323 -6.43 -21.34 0.09
CA ASP A 323 -6.56 -22.65 0.74
C ASP A 323 -7.91 -23.32 0.41
N ALA A 324 -9.01 -22.56 0.43
CA ALA A 324 -10.33 -23.06 0.08
C ALA A 324 -10.38 -23.56 -1.38
N LEU A 325 -9.81 -22.80 -2.31
CA LEU A 325 -9.73 -23.18 -3.72
C LEU A 325 -8.92 -24.47 -3.93
N LYS A 326 -7.79 -24.62 -3.24
CA LYS A 326 -6.97 -25.86 -3.28
C LYS A 326 -7.73 -27.07 -2.75
N ILE A 327 -8.50 -26.90 -1.68
CA ILE A 327 -9.36 -27.96 -1.14
C ILE A 327 -10.45 -28.33 -2.14
N ILE A 328 -11.15 -27.34 -2.72
CA ILE A 328 -12.19 -27.56 -3.75
C ILE A 328 -11.61 -28.31 -4.94
N LYS A 329 -10.43 -27.90 -5.45
CA LYS A 329 -9.75 -28.57 -6.55
C LYS A 329 -9.36 -30.00 -6.20
N THR A 330 -8.85 -30.24 -5.00
CA THR A 330 -8.42 -31.59 -4.56
C THR A 330 -9.61 -32.53 -4.35
N GLN A 331 -10.70 -32.04 -3.77
CA GLN A 331 -11.86 -32.87 -3.37
C GLN A 331 -12.87 -33.06 -4.50
N HIS A 332 -13.05 -32.04 -5.35
CA HIS A 332 -14.10 -32.01 -6.35
C HIS A 332 -13.58 -31.87 -7.78
N ASN A 333 -12.27 -31.70 -7.98
CA ASN A 333 -11.64 -31.44 -9.28
C ASN A 333 -12.24 -30.24 -10.03
N ILE A 334 -12.71 -29.23 -9.28
CA ILE A 334 -13.27 -27.99 -9.82
C ILE A 334 -12.20 -26.90 -9.76
N ASP A 335 -11.91 -26.27 -10.89
CA ASP A 335 -11.15 -25.02 -10.97
C ASP A 335 -12.12 -23.84 -10.97
N VAL A 336 -11.95 -22.92 -10.03
CA VAL A 336 -12.81 -21.74 -9.91
C VAL A 336 -12.12 -20.56 -10.61
N ASP A 337 -12.80 -19.98 -11.60
CA ASP A 337 -12.39 -18.74 -12.25
C ASP A 337 -13.33 -17.59 -11.84
N PHE A 338 -12.82 -16.71 -10.98
CA PHE A 338 -13.56 -15.55 -10.46
C PHE A 338 -14.08 -14.60 -11.54
N LEU A 339 -13.44 -14.54 -12.70
CA LEU A 339 -13.85 -13.64 -13.78
C LEU A 339 -15.13 -14.13 -14.49
N SER A 340 -15.40 -15.43 -14.39
CA SER A 340 -16.53 -16.10 -15.04
C SER A 340 -17.68 -16.41 -14.07
N LEU A 341 -17.51 -16.11 -12.78
CA LEU A 341 -18.53 -16.42 -11.76
C LEU A 341 -19.81 -15.63 -11.99
N ASP A 342 -20.93 -16.29 -11.71
CA ASP A 342 -22.23 -15.64 -11.63
C ASP A 342 -22.29 -14.77 -10.37
N MET A 343 -22.33 -13.45 -10.58
CA MET A 343 -22.41 -12.48 -9.50
C MET A 343 -23.82 -12.37 -8.92
N ASP A 344 -24.83 -12.94 -9.58
CA ASP A 344 -26.25 -12.87 -9.21
C ASP A 344 -26.76 -14.15 -8.50
N ASP A 345 -25.86 -15.03 -8.03
CA ASP A 345 -26.23 -16.30 -7.37
C ASP A 345 -27.16 -16.04 -6.15
N PRO A 346 -28.45 -16.44 -6.21
CA PRO A 346 -29.41 -16.19 -5.14
C PRO A 346 -29.02 -16.83 -3.80
N LYS A 347 -28.21 -17.91 -3.82
CA LYS A 347 -27.74 -18.57 -2.60
C LYS A 347 -26.76 -17.69 -1.83
N VAL A 348 -25.87 -16.98 -2.54
CA VAL A 348 -24.91 -16.06 -1.93
C VAL A 348 -25.65 -14.91 -1.25
N TYR A 349 -26.61 -14.30 -1.96
CA TYR A 349 -27.43 -13.22 -1.40
C TYR A 349 -28.27 -13.67 -0.20
N LYS A 350 -28.82 -14.89 -0.23
CA LYS A 350 -29.56 -15.44 0.91
C LYS A 350 -28.69 -15.58 2.15
N THR A 351 -27.44 -16.02 2.01
CA THR A 351 -26.48 -16.08 3.12
C THR A 351 -26.22 -14.69 3.69
N ILE A 352 -25.94 -13.70 2.84
CA ILE A 352 -25.71 -12.32 3.28
C ILE A 352 -26.95 -11.75 4.00
N GLN A 353 -28.14 -11.96 3.44
CA GLN A 353 -29.42 -11.50 4.02
C GLN A 353 -29.74 -12.14 5.37
N SER A 354 -29.22 -13.34 5.65
CA SER A 354 -29.44 -14.02 6.93
C SER A 354 -28.70 -13.36 8.09
N GLY A 355 -27.68 -12.55 7.80
CA GLY A 355 -26.77 -11.97 8.81
C GLY A 355 -25.70 -12.96 9.29
N ASP A 356 -25.68 -14.21 8.81
CA ASP A 356 -24.62 -15.18 9.09
C ASP A 356 -23.40 -14.92 8.19
N THR A 357 -22.75 -13.77 8.42
CA THR A 357 -21.63 -13.25 7.62
C THR A 357 -20.29 -13.38 8.34
N VAL A 358 -20.22 -14.19 9.40
CA VAL A 358 -18.97 -14.43 10.13
C VAL A 358 -17.96 -15.10 9.20
N GLY A 359 -16.84 -14.41 8.95
CA GLY A 359 -15.78 -14.90 8.05
C GLY A 359 -15.93 -14.50 6.58
N ILE A 360 -16.98 -13.75 6.22
CA ILE A 360 -17.12 -13.10 4.91
C ILE A 360 -16.49 -11.70 5.03
N PHE A 361 -15.52 -11.40 4.16
CA PHE A 361 -14.88 -10.08 4.09
C PHE A 361 -15.76 -9.08 3.35
#